data_AF-A0A7K4ZCX9-F1
#
_entry.id   AF-A0A7K4ZCX9-F1
#
_cell.length_a   1.000
_cell.length_b   1.000
_cell.length_c   1.000
_cell.angle_alpha   90.00
_cell.angle_beta   90.00
_cell.angle_gamma   90.00
#
_symmetry.space_group_name_H-M   'P 1'
#
loop_
_entity.id
_entity.type
_entity.pdbx_description
1 polymer ?
#
loop_
_entity_poly.entity_id
_entity_poly.type
_entity_poly.pdbx_seq_one_letter_code
_entity_poly.pdbx_strand_id
1 'polypeptide(L)'
;QKQMRILMRNNGYHDSVYINAAKIFQGIYTRKPKDRAWVRYGDDSLNPTLTFQDEYSQRLSYELAFSALKYQDFLEEILLDSCAYPCYSIPDELTSLLVVMLYDLQDRKFKAREIFDEDKPVEEVQEVEHYLYSFKIKLAAALARYRIKHDALSIRSFLPESLRKQEQRTSALPLFVWINTFKISFQDVFSDLKNKGFTRVESVSDLDHYTYCVDQQCHDVLMFPSSLKEELLNFDLFTDCKLLLQ
;
A
#
# COMPACT_ATOMS: atom_id res chain seq x y z
N GLN A 1 -12.90 1.83 -16.00
CA GLN A 1 -12.36 0.99 -14.91
C GLN A 1 -10.87 1.21 -14.64
N LYS A 2 -9.96 1.29 -15.65
CA LYS A 2 -8.55 1.72 -15.49
C LYS A 2 -8.40 3.12 -14.83
N GLN A 3 -9.31 4.05 -15.17
CA GLN A 3 -9.41 5.38 -14.57
C GLN A 3 -9.72 5.34 -13.06
N MET A 4 -10.42 4.31 -12.57
CA MET A 4 -11.01 4.28 -11.22
C MET A 4 -10.00 3.89 -10.13
N ARG A 5 -8.91 3.17 -10.48
CA ARG A 5 -7.96 2.60 -9.50
C ARG A 5 -6.74 3.48 -9.22
N ILE A 6 -6.23 4.18 -10.23
CA ILE A 6 -5.36 5.36 -10.01
C ILE A 6 -6.16 6.48 -9.31
N LEU A 7 -7.48 6.54 -9.53
CA LEU A 7 -8.38 7.40 -8.76
C LEU A 7 -8.37 7.02 -7.27
N MET A 8 -8.58 5.75 -6.89
CA MET A 8 -8.70 5.34 -5.48
C MET A 8 -7.46 5.69 -4.64
N ARG A 9 -6.23 5.43 -5.12
CA ARG A 9 -5.01 5.85 -4.40
C ARG A 9 -4.90 7.38 -4.27
N ASN A 10 -5.45 8.12 -5.24
CA ASN A 10 -5.52 9.58 -5.20
C ASN A 10 -6.73 10.10 -4.38
N ASN A 11 -7.71 9.25 -4.09
CA ASN A 11 -9.01 9.60 -3.51
C ASN A 11 -9.19 9.06 -2.09
N GLY A 12 -8.27 8.24 -1.57
CA GLY A 12 -8.27 7.70 -0.20
C GLY A 12 -8.87 6.29 -0.12
N TYR A 13 -8.75 5.69 1.06
CA TYR A 13 -9.24 4.34 1.33
C TYR A 13 -10.56 4.34 2.11
N HIS A 14 -11.27 3.22 2.05
CA HIS A 14 -12.43 2.92 2.90
C HIS A 14 -12.02 2.88 4.39
N ASP A 15 -12.94 3.24 5.29
CA ASP A 15 -12.67 3.31 6.74
C ASP A 15 -12.14 1.97 7.31
N SER A 16 -12.69 0.86 6.82
CA SER A 16 -12.29 -0.50 7.22
C SER A 16 -10.82 -0.79 6.90
N VAL A 17 -10.29 -0.25 5.80
CA VAL A 17 -8.89 -0.40 5.39
C VAL A 17 -7.97 0.39 6.32
N TYR A 18 -8.34 1.61 6.70
CA TYR A 18 -7.54 2.40 7.66
C TYR A 18 -7.47 1.72 9.03
N ILE A 19 -8.59 1.22 9.54
CA ILE A 19 -8.63 0.52 10.83
C ILE A 19 -7.76 -0.73 10.80
N ASN A 20 -7.89 -1.57 9.77
CA ASN A 20 -7.07 -2.78 9.67
C ASN A 20 -5.59 -2.45 9.46
N ALA A 21 -5.27 -1.44 8.67
CA ALA A 21 -3.90 -1.00 8.47
C ALA A 21 -3.27 -0.46 9.77
N ALA A 22 -4.02 0.32 10.56
CA ALA A 22 -3.60 0.80 11.86
C ALA A 22 -3.33 -0.34 12.84
N LYS A 23 -4.20 -1.35 12.88
CA LYS A 23 -4.05 -2.56 13.69
C LYS A 23 -2.80 -3.36 13.29
N ILE A 24 -2.56 -3.53 11.99
CA ILE A 24 -1.37 -4.20 11.47
C ILE A 24 -0.12 -3.40 11.86
N PHE A 25 -0.12 -2.08 11.64
CA PHE A 25 0.99 -1.19 11.98
C PHE A 25 1.33 -1.24 13.48
N GLN A 26 0.32 -1.17 14.36
CA GLN A 26 0.48 -1.27 15.81
C GLN A 26 1.19 -2.58 16.22
N GLY A 27 0.93 -3.69 15.53
CA GLY A 27 1.58 -4.96 15.84
C GLY A 27 3.05 -5.08 15.40
N ILE A 28 3.53 -4.19 14.52
CA ILE A 28 4.84 -4.34 13.86
C ILE A 28 5.71 -3.09 13.85
N TYR A 29 5.25 -1.98 14.43
CA TYR A 29 6.03 -0.74 14.44
C TYR A 29 7.36 -0.91 15.19
N THR A 30 8.35 -0.11 14.78
CA THR A 30 9.66 -0.13 15.42
C THR A 30 9.58 0.63 16.74
N ARG A 31 9.56 -0.10 17.85
CA ARG A 31 9.61 0.48 19.19
C ARG A 31 10.94 1.18 19.43
N LYS A 32 10.88 2.46 19.78
CA LYS A 32 12.05 3.27 20.12
C LYS A 32 12.35 3.21 21.62
N PRO A 33 13.63 3.33 22.03
CA PRO A 33 13.96 3.48 23.44
C PRO A 33 13.36 4.77 24.01
N LYS A 34 13.09 4.80 25.32
CA LYS A 34 12.29 5.86 25.97
C LYS A 34 12.85 7.28 25.79
N ASP A 35 14.14 7.42 25.58
CA ASP A 35 14.84 8.69 25.32
C ASP A 35 14.56 9.26 23.91
N ARG A 36 14.07 8.42 22.99
CA ARG A 36 13.83 8.76 21.57
C ARG A 36 12.38 8.54 21.13
N ALA A 37 11.52 8.04 22.01
CA ALA A 37 10.10 7.79 21.76
C ALA A 37 9.27 9.06 22.03
N TRP A 38 9.37 10.04 21.13
CA TRP A 38 8.61 11.30 21.24
C TRP A 38 7.16 11.18 20.80
N VAL A 39 6.87 10.23 19.91
CA VAL A 39 5.51 9.81 19.55
C VAL A 39 5.18 8.54 20.32
N ARG A 40 4.05 8.54 21.03
CA ARG A 40 3.60 7.43 21.87
C ARG A 40 2.51 6.66 21.16
N TYR A 41 2.70 5.36 21.06
CA TYR A 41 1.69 4.42 20.58
C TYR A 41 1.01 3.77 21.78
N GLY A 42 -0.29 3.46 21.64
CA GLY A 42 -1.05 2.72 22.65
C GLY A 42 -0.45 1.34 22.96
N ASP A 43 -0.92 0.72 24.03
CA ASP A 43 -0.41 -0.58 24.47
C ASP A 43 -0.84 -1.73 23.54
N ASP A 44 0.05 -2.72 23.37
CA ASP A 44 -0.15 -3.90 22.51
C ASP A 44 -0.99 -5.00 23.21
N SER A 45 -1.51 -4.73 24.41
CA SER A 45 -2.26 -5.72 25.20
C SER A 45 -3.57 -6.18 24.53
N LEU A 46 -4.03 -5.46 23.51
CA LEU A 46 -5.11 -5.89 22.65
C LEU A 46 -4.52 -6.42 21.34
N ASN A 47 -4.38 -7.75 21.22
CA ASN A 47 -4.20 -8.38 19.91
C ASN A 47 -5.38 -7.94 19.03
N PRO A 48 -5.15 -7.11 18.01
CA PRO A 48 -6.27 -6.50 17.33
C PRO A 48 -6.93 -7.55 16.44
N THR A 49 -8.20 -7.88 16.70
CA THR A 49 -8.97 -8.73 15.81
C THR A 49 -9.04 -8.05 14.44
N LEU A 50 -8.38 -8.65 13.45
CA LEU A 50 -8.42 -8.22 12.06
C LEU A 50 -9.67 -8.80 11.42
N THR A 51 -10.51 -7.92 10.88
CA THR A 51 -11.73 -8.32 10.18
C THR A 51 -11.70 -7.71 8.80
N PHE A 52 -11.57 -8.56 7.79
CA PHE A 52 -11.52 -8.16 6.40
C PHE A 52 -12.87 -8.45 5.73
N GLN A 53 -13.35 -7.52 4.92
CA GLN A 53 -14.58 -7.73 4.13
C GLN A 53 -14.33 -8.72 2.99
N ASP A 54 -13.15 -8.62 2.36
CA ASP A 54 -12.74 -9.39 1.19
C ASP A 54 -11.20 -9.40 1.08
N GLU A 55 -10.66 -10.26 0.21
CA GLU A 55 -9.21 -10.41 0.00
C GLU A 55 -8.55 -9.13 -0.55
N TYR A 56 -9.28 -8.34 -1.35
CA TYR A 56 -8.76 -7.09 -1.89
C TYR A 56 -8.62 -6.05 -0.78
N SER A 57 -9.63 -5.88 0.08
CA SER A 57 -9.56 -5.04 1.28
C SER A 57 -8.44 -5.48 2.24
N GLN A 58 -8.24 -6.79 2.39
CA GLN A 58 -7.12 -7.34 3.15
C GLN A 58 -5.78 -6.91 2.58
N ARG A 59 -5.58 -7.09 1.27
CA ARG A 59 -4.34 -6.70 0.60
C ARG A 59 -4.06 -5.20 0.74
N LEU A 60 -5.06 -4.34 0.53
CA LEU A 60 -4.91 -2.90 0.69
C LEU A 60 -4.52 -2.51 2.13
N SER A 61 -5.09 -3.18 3.12
CA SER A 61 -4.77 -2.95 4.54
C SER A 61 -3.30 -3.23 4.84
N TYR A 62 -2.79 -4.37 4.36
CA TYR A 62 -1.37 -4.71 4.49
C TYR A 62 -0.47 -3.74 3.72
N GLU A 63 -0.82 -3.42 2.47
CA GLU A 63 -0.03 -2.52 1.64
C GLU A 63 0.09 -1.14 2.30
N LEU A 64 -1.00 -0.60 2.81
CA LEU A 64 -1.04 0.69 3.50
C LEU A 64 -0.22 0.66 4.79
N ALA A 65 -0.40 -0.38 5.63
CA ALA A 65 0.35 -0.53 6.88
C ALA A 65 1.87 -0.62 6.64
N PHE A 66 2.31 -1.49 5.73
CA PHE A 66 3.73 -1.64 5.42
C PHE A 66 4.30 -0.41 4.74
N SER A 67 3.50 0.29 3.92
CA SER A 67 3.93 1.54 3.31
C SER A 67 4.16 2.61 4.37
N ALA A 68 3.24 2.80 5.32
CA ALA A 68 3.43 3.71 6.44
C ALA A 68 4.65 3.31 7.30
N LEU A 69 4.84 2.01 7.57
CA LEU A 69 5.95 1.48 8.37
C LEU A 69 7.32 1.84 7.78
N LYS A 70 7.48 1.76 6.46
CA LYS A 70 8.72 2.16 5.76
C LYS A 70 9.14 3.60 6.08
N TYR A 71 8.17 4.45 6.41
CA TYR A 71 8.37 5.87 6.65
C TYR A 71 8.07 6.27 8.09
N GLN A 72 8.02 5.34 9.05
CA GLN A 72 7.66 5.61 10.45
C GLN A 72 8.43 6.82 11.02
N ASP A 73 9.76 6.79 10.98
CA ASP A 73 10.61 7.87 11.51
C ASP A 73 10.30 9.23 10.88
N PHE A 74 10.10 9.23 9.57
CA PHE A 74 9.76 10.43 8.82
C PHE A 74 8.38 10.96 9.22
N LEU A 75 7.37 10.09 9.33
CA LEU A 75 6.00 10.48 9.67
C LEU A 75 5.92 11.03 11.10
N GLU A 76 6.63 10.42 12.05
CA GLU A 76 6.75 10.92 13.42
C GLU A 76 7.38 12.32 13.47
N GLU A 77 8.45 12.56 12.70
CA GLU A 77 9.08 13.89 12.63
C GLU A 77 8.11 14.95 12.06
N ILE A 78 7.32 14.61 11.03
CA ILE A 78 6.32 15.53 10.48
C ILE A 78 5.23 15.87 11.50
N LEU A 79 4.79 14.90 12.31
CA LEU A 79 3.83 15.14 13.38
C LEU A 79 4.38 16.13 14.42
N LEU A 80 5.65 15.97 14.81
CA LEU A 80 6.30 16.84 15.79
C LEU A 80 6.58 18.24 15.24
N ASP A 81 7.18 18.36 14.05
CA ASP A 81 7.54 19.66 13.44
C ASP A 81 6.31 20.50 13.03
N SER A 82 5.18 19.84 12.75
CA SER A 82 3.90 20.53 12.47
C SER A 82 3.14 20.96 13.73
N CYS A 83 3.61 20.57 14.91
CA CYS A 83 2.90 20.67 16.18
C CYS A 83 1.53 19.97 16.17
N ALA A 84 1.32 18.98 15.28
CA ALA A 84 0.17 18.08 15.32
C ALA A 84 0.34 16.99 16.39
N TYR A 85 1.53 16.88 17.00
CA TYR A 85 1.79 16.03 18.15
C TYR A 85 2.65 16.78 19.17
N PRO A 86 2.43 16.62 20.50
CA PRO A 86 1.46 15.73 21.16
C PRO A 86 0.00 16.12 20.90
N CYS A 87 -0.81 15.12 20.57
CA CYS A 87 -2.24 15.29 20.36
C CYS A 87 -2.98 15.03 21.68
N TYR A 88 -3.70 16.03 22.19
CA TYR A 88 -4.52 15.88 23.40
C TYR A 88 -5.97 15.48 23.11
N SER A 89 -6.41 15.62 21.85
CA SER A 89 -7.76 15.25 21.43
C SER A 89 -7.86 13.79 20.99
N ILE A 90 -6.77 13.22 20.46
CA ILE A 90 -6.73 11.82 20.01
C ILE A 90 -5.99 11.01 21.08
N PRO A 91 -6.58 9.92 21.60
CA PRO A 91 -5.94 9.05 22.58
C PRO A 91 -4.76 8.26 21.97
N ASP A 92 -3.79 7.87 22.81
CA ASP A 92 -2.55 7.19 22.35
C ASP A 92 -2.85 5.91 21.53
N GLU A 93 -3.97 5.23 21.83
CA GLU A 93 -4.48 4.04 21.12
C GLU A 93 -4.76 4.28 19.63
N LEU A 94 -5.08 5.52 19.24
CA LEU A 94 -5.34 5.89 17.85
C LEU A 94 -4.10 6.46 17.14
N THR A 95 -2.93 6.49 17.79
CA THR A 95 -1.71 7.02 17.16
C THR A 95 -1.27 6.20 15.94
N SER A 96 -1.47 4.88 15.95
CA SER A 96 -1.21 4.05 14.77
C SER A 96 -2.13 4.42 13.60
N LEU A 97 -3.39 4.75 13.88
CA LEU A 97 -4.35 5.23 12.89
C LEU A 97 -3.92 6.61 12.36
N LEU A 98 -3.52 7.52 13.24
CA LEU A 98 -3.00 8.84 12.90
C LEU A 98 -1.81 8.77 11.93
N VAL A 99 -0.84 7.89 12.20
CA VAL A 99 0.38 7.74 11.38
C VAL A 99 0.06 7.13 10.02
N VAL A 100 -0.78 6.09 9.99
CA VAL A 100 -1.21 5.45 8.73
C VAL A 100 -2.01 6.43 7.85
N MET A 101 -2.94 7.18 8.43
CA MET A 101 -3.72 8.17 7.71
C MET A 101 -2.88 9.38 7.26
N LEU A 102 -1.85 9.76 8.03
CA LEU A 102 -0.91 10.79 7.60
C LEU A 102 -0.11 10.36 6.37
N TYR A 103 0.33 9.09 6.31
CA TYR A 103 1.01 8.55 5.13
C TYR A 103 0.15 8.65 3.87
N ASP A 104 -1.13 8.27 3.97
CA ASP A 104 -2.08 8.41 2.87
C ASP A 104 -2.33 9.88 2.52
N LEU A 105 -2.58 10.74 3.52
CA LEU A 105 -2.87 12.16 3.32
C LEU A 105 -1.75 12.88 2.57
N GLN A 106 -0.48 12.58 2.88
CA GLN A 106 0.64 13.17 2.14
C GLN A 106 0.77 12.63 0.71
N ASP A 107 0.45 11.34 0.48
CA ASP A 107 0.50 10.73 -0.87
C ASP A 107 -0.54 11.40 -1.79
N ARG A 108 -1.70 11.74 -1.22
CA ARG A 108 -2.78 12.51 -1.85
C ARG A 108 -2.55 14.02 -1.88
N LYS A 109 -1.33 14.48 -1.54
CA LYS A 109 -0.95 15.91 -1.54
C LYS A 109 -1.84 16.78 -0.64
N PHE A 110 -2.22 16.26 0.53
CA PHE A 110 -3.06 16.93 1.53
C PHE A 110 -4.46 17.34 1.05
N LYS A 111 -4.98 16.64 0.04
CA LYS A 111 -6.39 16.77 -0.36
C LYS A 111 -7.29 16.00 0.61
N ALA A 112 -8.57 16.36 0.71
CA ALA A 112 -9.55 15.51 1.39
C ALA A 112 -9.76 14.21 0.58
N ARG A 113 -10.15 13.12 1.25
CA ARG A 113 -10.55 11.90 0.55
C ARG A 113 -11.95 12.07 -0.05
N GLU A 114 -12.27 11.27 -1.06
CA GLU A 114 -13.64 11.10 -1.52
C GLU A 114 -14.30 10.05 -0.64
N ILE A 115 -15.42 10.41 -0.01
CA ILE A 115 -16.21 9.49 0.81
C ILE A 115 -17.19 8.79 -0.14
N PHE A 116 -17.23 7.46 -0.11
CA PHE A 116 -18.17 6.66 -0.89
C PHE A 116 -19.44 6.41 -0.08
N ASP A 117 -20.63 6.58 -0.68
CA ASP A 117 -21.93 6.44 -0.01
C ASP A 117 -22.17 5.03 0.59
N GLU A 118 -21.43 4.02 0.13
CA GLU A 118 -21.54 2.63 0.59
C GLU A 118 -20.71 2.34 1.86
N ASP A 119 -19.88 3.28 2.31
CA ASP A 119 -19.06 3.09 3.50
C ASP A 119 -19.86 3.21 4.79
N LYS A 120 -19.76 2.18 5.64
CA LYS A 120 -20.16 2.33 7.04
C LYS A 120 -19.13 3.23 7.73
N PRO A 121 -19.52 4.43 8.18
CA PRO A 121 -18.59 5.34 8.82
C PRO A 121 -18.07 4.73 10.13
N VAL A 122 -16.78 4.87 10.36
CA VAL A 122 -16.11 4.50 11.61
C VAL A 122 -15.71 5.79 12.33
N GLU A 123 -16.21 5.97 13.54
CA GLU A 123 -16.06 7.21 14.32
C GLU A 123 -14.59 7.59 14.52
N GLU A 124 -13.74 6.62 14.85
CA GLU A 124 -12.31 6.82 15.07
C GLU A 124 -11.58 7.29 13.80
N VAL A 125 -11.99 6.80 12.62
CA VAL A 125 -11.41 7.23 11.34
C VAL A 125 -11.82 8.67 11.05
N GLN A 126 -13.08 9.02 11.28
CA GLN A 126 -13.58 10.38 11.06
C GLN A 126 -12.94 11.39 12.01
N GLU A 127 -12.75 11.02 13.27
CA GLU A 127 -12.10 11.85 14.27
C GLU A 127 -10.64 12.16 13.88
N VAL A 128 -9.87 11.12 13.57
CA VAL A 128 -8.47 11.26 13.14
C VAL A 128 -8.35 12.02 11.82
N GLU A 129 -9.25 11.77 10.87
CA GLU A 129 -9.31 12.49 9.61
C GLU A 129 -9.54 13.99 9.82
N HIS A 130 -10.57 14.34 10.59
CA HIS A 130 -10.89 15.73 10.86
C HIS A 130 -9.72 16.44 11.55
N TYR A 131 -9.09 15.76 12.51
CA TYR A 131 -7.91 16.26 13.19
C TYR A 131 -6.76 16.54 12.23
N LEU A 132 -6.34 15.54 11.44
CA LEU A 132 -5.25 15.71 10.45
C LEU A 132 -5.56 16.83 9.46
N TYR A 133 -6.81 16.91 9.00
CA TYR A 133 -7.22 17.93 8.05
C TYR A 133 -7.20 19.35 8.65
N SER A 134 -7.50 19.49 9.94
CA SER A 134 -7.35 20.76 10.66
C SER A 134 -5.90 21.27 10.71
N PHE A 135 -4.91 20.34 10.68
CA PHE A 135 -3.48 20.65 10.63
C PHE A 135 -2.87 20.64 9.22
N LYS A 136 -3.66 20.43 8.15
CA LYS A 136 -3.14 20.17 6.78
C LYS A 136 -2.08 21.15 6.30
N ILE A 137 -2.23 22.45 6.59
CA ILE A 137 -1.29 23.49 6.16
C ILE A 137 0.04 23.34 6.90
N LYS A 138 -0.02 23.09 8.22
CA LYS A 138 1.16 22.90 9.05
C LYS A 138 1.89 21.61 8.70
N LEU A 139 1.15 20.53 8.44
CA LEU A 139 1.70 19.24 7.98
C LEU A 139 2.37 19.38 6.61
N ALA A 140 1.73 20.05 5.65
CA ALA A 140 2.31 20.31 4.34
C ALA A 140 3.57 21.17 4.42
N ALA A 141 3.56 22.19 5.29
CA ALA A 141 4.73 23.03 5.53
C ALA A 141 5.87 22.27 6.20
N ALA A 142 5.57 21.40 7.17
CA ALA A 142 6.55 20.53 7.82
C ALA A 142 7.18 19.57 6.81
N LEU A 143 6.39 18.92 5.95
CA LEU A 143 6.90 18.09 4.85
C LEU A 143 7.82 18.89 3.93
N ALA A 144 7.43 20.11 3.55
CA ALA A 144 8.24 20.97 2.67
C ALA A 144 9.58 21.34 3.33
N ARG A 145 9.57 21.76 4.60
CA ARG A 145 10.79 22.06 5.36
C ARG A 145 11.69 20.84 5.48
N TYR A 146 11.13 19.68 5.82
CA TYR A 146 11.87 18.44 5.93
C TYR A 146 12.53 18.07 4.59
N ARG A 147 11.80 18.21 3.47
CA ARG A 147 12.35 17.98 2.13
C ARG A 147 13.48 18.94 1.77
N ILE A 148 13.34 20.24 2.06
CA ILE A 148 14.38 21.23 1.79
C ILE A 148 15.63 20.94 2.65
N LYS A 149 15.45 20.62 3.94
CA LYS A 149 16.53 20.29 4.87
C LYS A 149 17.38 19.12 4.40
N HIS A 150 16.78 18.16 3.70
CA HIS A 150 17.43 16.94 3.22
C HIS A 150 17.67 16.92 1.71
N ASP A 151 17.48 18.04 1.00
CA ASP A 151 17.60 18.15 -0.46
C ASP A 151 16.84 17.05 -1.23
N ALA A 152 15.58 16.83 -0.82
CA ALA A 152 14.77 15.68 -1.25
C ALA A 152 13.61 16.08 -2.18
N LEU A 153 13.62 15.52 -3.40
CA LEU A 153 12.54 15.68 -4.38
C LEU A 153 11.29 14.82 -4.08
N SER A 154 11.42 13.79 -3.25
CA SER A 154 10.33 12.87 -2.90
C SER A 154 10.63 12.22 -1.56
N ILE A 155 9.60 11.79 -0.83
CA ILE A 155 9.79 11.03 0.42
C ILE A 155 10.59 9.74 0.20
N ARG A 156 10.61 9.19 -1.02
CA ARG A 156 11.37 7.98 -1.35
C ARG A 156 12.85 8.12 -1.04
N SER A 157 13.43 9.33 -1.12
CA SER A 157 14.85 9.54 -0.82
C SER A 157 15.18 9.36 0.65
N PHE A 158 14.19 9.37 1.55
CA PHE A 158 14.38 9.11 2.97
C PHE A 158 14.54 7.61 3.28
N LEU A 159 14.22 6.73 2.32
CA LEU A 159 14.46 5.30 2.49
C LEU A 159 15.97 4.97 2.33
N PRO A 160 16.48 4.02 3.12
CA PRO A 160 17.80 3.44 2.92
C PRO A 160 18.06 3.06 1.46
N GLU A 161 19.29 3.28 0.99
CA GLU A 161 19.65 3.02 -0.41
C GLU A 161 19.46 1.55 -0.79
N SER A 162 19.66 0.61 0.14
CA SER A 162 19.35 -0.81 -0.06
C SER A 162 17.90 -1.04 -0.43
N LEU A 163 16.96 -0.44 0.32
CA LEU A 163 15.52 -0.55 0.06
C LEU A 163 15.14 0.12 -1.27
N ARG A 164 15.71 1.29 -1.57
CA ARG A 164 15.47 1.97 -2.87
C ARG A 164 15.94 1.13 -4.05
N LYS A 165 17.16 0.57 -3.98
CA LYS A 165 17.71 -0.31 -5.02
C LYS A 165 16.89 -1.59 -5.16
N GLN A 166 16.42 -2.15 -4.05
CA GLN A 166 15.55 -3.32 -4.06
C GLN A 166 14.22 -2.99 -4.76
N GLU A 167 13.55 -1.90 -4.40
CA GLU A 167 12.30 -1.49 -5.07
C GLU A 167 12.50 -1.25 -6.57
N GLN A 168 13.60 -0.58 -6.96
CA GLN A 168 13.93 -0.36 -8.37
C GLN A 168 14.13 -1.68 -9.12
N ARG A 169 14.89 -2.62 -8.53
CA ARG A 169 15.09 -3.95 -9.12
C ARG A 169 13.79 -4.72 -9.23
N THR A 170 12.97 -4.75 -8.18
CA THR A 170 11.66 -5.42 -8.19
C THR A 170 10.73 -4.81 -9.23
N SER A 171 10.75 -3.48 -9.43
CA SER A 171 9.93 -2.82 -10.45
C SER A 171 10.40 -3.11 -11.88
N ALA A 172 11.68 -3.43 -12.07
CA ALA A 172 12.27 -3.76 -13.36
C ALA A 172 12.16 -5.25 -13.72
N LEU A 173 11.96 -6.12 -12.73
CA LEU A 173 11.80 -7.56 -12.95
C LEU A 173 10.39 -7.88 -13.47
N PRO A 174 10.26 -8.83 -14.41
CA PRO A 174 8.96 -9.37 -14.80
C PRO A 174 8.31 -10.08 -13.60
N LEU A 175 6.98 -10.12 -13.61
CA LEU A 175 6.19 -10.86 -12.64
C LEU A 175 6.21 -12.33 -13.00
N PHE A 176 6.65 -13.16 -12.08
CA PHE A 176 6.60 -14.62 -12.23
C PHE A 176 5.30 -15.14 -11.65
N VAL A 177 4.60 -15.94 -12.45
CA VAL A 177 3.27 -16.46 -12.13
C VAL A 177 3.24 -17.95 -12.40
N TRP A 178 2.93 -18.74 -11.38
CA TRP A 178 2.78 -20.19 -11.50
C TRP A 178 1.38 -20.57 -11.93
N ILE A 179 1.30 -21.51 -12.87
CA ILE A 179 0.06 -22.19 -13.23
C ILE A 179 -0.22 -23.26 -12.19
N ASN A 180 -1.36 -23.16 -11.52
CA ASN A 180 -1.82 -24.20 -10.63
C ASN A 180 -2.42 -25.36 -11.44
N THR A 181 -1.57 -26.31 -11.83
CA THR A 181 -1.94 -27.46 -12.67
C THR A 181 -2.98 -28.39 -12.02
N PHE A 182 -3.23 -28.26 -10.70
CA PHE A 182 -4.30 -28.99 -10.02
C PHE A 182 -5.69 -28.38 -10.26
N LYS A 183 -5.78 -27.10 -10.65
CA LYS A 183 -7.05 -26.38 -10.85
C LYS A 183 -7.37 -26.09 -12.32
N ILE A 184 -6.35 -25.98 -13.17
CA ILE A 184 -6.51 -25.60 -14.57
C ILE A 184 -5.44 -26.26 -15.45
N SER A 185 -5.79 -26.61 -16.68
CA SER A 185 -4.83 -27.12 -17.66
C SER A 185 -4.10 -25.98 -18.37
N PHE A 186 -2.92 -26.26 -18.94
CA PHE A 186 -2.15 -25.28 -19.71
C PHE A 186 -2.94 -24.69 -20.87
N GLN A 187 -3.68 -25.52 -21.62
CA GLN A 187 -4.45 -25.07 -22.78
C GLN A 187 -5.58 -24.13 -22.39
N ASP A 188 -6.24 -24.39 -21.27
CA ASP A 188 -7.30 -23.55 -20.75
C ASP A 188 -6.75 -22.20 -20.28
N VAL A 189 -5.60 -22.18 -19.57
CA VAL A 189 -4.92 -20.93 -19.20
C VAL A 189 -4.60 -20.09 -20.42
N PHE A 190 -3.98 -20.68 -21.45
CA PHE A 190 -3.62 -19.93 -22.66
C PHE A 190 -4.84 -19.43 -23.43
N SER A 191 -5.92 -20.20 -23.44
CA SER A 191 -7.19 -19.82 -24.05
C SER A 191 -7.85 -18.66 -23.29
N ASP A 192 -7.89 -18.72 -21.97
CA ASP A 192 -8.43 -17.67 -21.10
C ASP A 192 -7.62 -16.38 -21.22
N LEU A 193 -6.29 -16.48 -21.20
CA LEU A 193 -5.42 -15.33 -21.41
C LEU A 193 -5.66 -14.69 -22.79
N LYS A 194 -5.77 -15.51 -23.85
CA LYS A 194 -6.07 -15.01 -25.20
C LYS A 194 -7.45 -14.35 -25.27
N ASN A 195 -8.47 -14.92 -24.63
CA ASN A 195 -9.81 -14.34 -24.54
C ASN A 195 -9.80 -13.00 -23.79
N LYS A 196 -8.91 -12.83 -22.81
CA LYS A 196 -8.66 -11.57 -22.09
C LYS A 196 -7.74 -10.60 -22.86
N GLY A 197 -7.37 -10.91 -24.10
CA GLY A 197 -6.60 -10.04 -25.00
C GLY A 197 -5.08 -10.16 -24.88
N PHE A 198 -4.57 -11.17 -24.15
CA PHE A 198 -3.14 -11.37 -23.98
C PHE A 198 -2.51 -12.09 -25.18
N THR A 199 -1.31 -11.65 -25.55
CA THR A 199 -0.51 -12.26 -26.62
C THR A 199 0.74 -12.91 -26.06
N ARG A 200 1.06 -14.12 -26.53
CA ARG A 200 2.29 -14.82 -26.13
C ARG A 200 3.48 -14.27 -26.90
N VAL A 201 4.57 -13.96 -26.20
CA VAL A 201 5.88 -13.58 -26.77
C VAL A 201 6.95 -14.60 -26.39
N GLU A 202 8.04 -14.65 -27.15
CA GLU A 202 9.11 -15.66 -26.98
C GLU A 202 10.18 -15.24 -25.97
N SER A 203 10.38 -13.93 -25.78
CA SER A 203 11.41 -13.38 -24.91
C SER A 203 10.82 -12.40 -23.89
N VAL A 204 11.48 -12.33 -22.72
CA VAL A 204 11.21 -11.33 -21.68
C VAL A 204 11.44 -9.91 -22.22
N SER A 205 12.34 -9.72 -23.19
CA SER A 205 12.62 -8.41 -23.80
C SER A 205 11.47 -7.87 -24.64
N ASP A 206 10.59 -8.74 -25.12
CA ASP A 206 9.44 -8.37 -25.95
C ASP A 206 8.17 -8.18 -25.10
N LEU A 207 8.29 -8.25 -23.76
CA LEU A 207 7.19 -8.02 -22.85
C LEU A 207 6.75 -6.56 -22.89
N ASP A 208 5.56 -6.33 -23.42
CA ASP A 208 4.79 -5.10 -23.32
C ASP A 208 3.42 -5.36 -22.66
N HIS A 209 2.60 -4.32 -22.49
CA HIS A 209 1.39 -4.26 -21.69
C HIS A 209 0.56 -5.55 -21.68
N TYR A 210 -0.01 -6.00 -22.80
CA TYR A 210 -0.86 -7.20 -22.83
C TYR A 210 -0.13 -8.42 -23.42
N THR A 211 1.09 -8.66 -22.95
CA THR A 211 1.88 -9.81 -23.38
C THR A 211 2.34 -10.66 -22.21
N TYR A 212 2.65 -11.92 -22.48
CA TYR A 212 3.25 -12.84 -21.52
C TYR A 212 4.24 -13.77 -22.23
N CYS A 213 5.27 -14.22 -21.53
CA CYS A 213 6.13 -15.31 -22.00
C CYS A 213 6.06 -16.50 -21.04
N VAL A 214 6.36 -17.68 -21.56
CA VAL A 214 6.47 -18.92 -20.78
C VAL A 214 7.95 -19.15 -20.52
N ASP A 215 8.31 -19.51 -19.29
CA ASP A 215 9.69 -19.81 -18.97
C ASP A 215 10.16 -21.06 -19.73
N GLN A 216 11.36 -20.97 -20.33
CA GLN A 216 11.91 -22.05 -21.17
C GLN A 216 12.34 -23.27 -20.36
N GLN A 217 12.65 -23.08 -19.07
CA GLN A 217 13.11 -24.11 -18.15
C GLN A 217 11.95 -24.64 -17.28
N CYS A 218 10.93 -23.82 -17.03
CA CYS A 218 9.74 -24.14 -16.24
C CYS A 218 8.42 -23.83 -16.99
N HIS A 219 7.82 -24.86 -17.59
CA HIS A 219 6.62 -24.69 -18.43
C HIS A 219 5.36 -24.26 -17.67
N ASP A 220 5.37 -24.38 -16.35
CA ASP A 220 4.36 -23.94 -15.40
C ASP A 220 4.55 -22.50 -14.92
N VAL A 221 5.61 -21.82 -15.37
CA VAL A 221 5.87 -20.42 -15.03
C VAL A 221 5.60 -19.51 -16.22
N LEU A 222 4.75 -18.52 -15.96
CA LEU A 222 4.45 -17.41 -16.86
C LEU A 222 5.13 -16.14 -16.35
N MET A 223 5.61 -15.33 -17.28
CA MET A 223 6.23 -14.05 -17.02
C MET A 223 5.41 -12.93 -17.64
N PHE A 224 5.05 -11.94 -16.83
CA PHE A 224 4.29 -10.76 -17.24
C PHE A 224 5.07 -9.47 -16.95
N PRO A 225 4.79 -8.36 -17.67
CA PRO A 225 5.30 -7.04 -17.29
C PRO A 225 4.92 -6.65 -15.85
N SER A 226 5.84 -6.02 -15.11
CA SER A 226 5.61 -5.54 -13.74
C SER A 226 4.43 -4.56 -13.62
N SER A 227 4.16 -3.79 -14.68
CA SER A 227 3.05 -2.85 -14.76
C SER A 227 1.68 -3.51 -14.65
N LEU A 228 1.55 -4.80 -14.95
CA LEU A 228 0.28 -5.53 -14.92
C LEU A 228 -0.08 -6.13 -13.56
N LYS A 229 0.80 -6.04 -12.56
CA LYS A 229 0.63 -6.74 -11.27
C LYS A 229 -0.76 -6.54 -10.66
N GLU A 230 -1.22 -5.29 -10.64
CA GLU A 230 -2.51 -4.96 -10.06
C GLU A 230 -3.70 -5.43 -10.91
N GLU A 231 -3.58 -5.41 -12.24
CA GLU A 231 -4.64 -5.87 -13.14
C GLU A 231 -4.80 -7.38 -13.07
N LEU A 232 -3.67 -8.11 -13.10
CA LEU A 232 -3.63 -9.57 -13.01
C LEU A 232 -4.28 -10.08 -11.73
N LEU A 233 -3.95 -9.50 -10.57
CA LEU A 233 -4.48 -9.92 -9.28
C LEU A 233 -6.00 -9.74 -9.14
N ASN A 234 -6.65 -9.01 -10.04
CA ASN A 234 -8.10 -8.85 -10.09
C ASN A 234 -8.79 -9.77 -11.10
N PHE A 235 -8.04 -10.57 -11.86
CA PHE A 235 -8.66 -11.55 -12.75
C PHE A 235 -9.12 -12.78 -11.99
N ASP A 236 -10.22 -13.36 -12.47
CA ASP A 236 -10.80 -14.61 -11.95
C ASP A 236 -9.75 -15.73 -11.84
N LEU A 237 -8.76 -15.72 -12.74
CA LEU A 237 -7.64 -16.66 -12.72
C LEU A 237 -6.79 -16.55 -11.45
N PHE A 238 -6.62 -15.35 -10.89
CA PHE A 238 -5.86 -15.13 -9.66
C PHE A 238 -6.74 -15.24 -8.42
N THR A 239 -7.97 -14.72 -8.44
CA THR A 239 -8.91 -14.83 -7.32
C THR A 239 -9.30 -16.28 -7.05
N ASP A 240 -9.42 -17.11 -8.10
CA ASP A 240 -9.68 -18.55 -7.96
C ASP A 240 -8.41 -19.35 -7.65
N CYS A 241 -7.26 -18.72 -7.41
CA CYS A 241 -5.96 -19.39 -7.20
C CYS A 241 -5.59 -20.37 -8.34
N LYS A 242 -6.03 -20.11 -9.58
CA LYS A 242 -5.63 -20.86 -10.78
C LYS A 242 -4.25 -20.40 -11.27
N LEU A 243 -3.92 -19.13 -11.05
CA LEU A 243 -2.62 -18.53 -11.24
C LEU A 243 -2.10 -17.96 -9.91
N LEU A 244 -0.84 -18.20 -9.60
CA LEU A 244 -0.21 -17.83 -8.33
C LEU A 244 0.99 -16.91 -8.57
N LEU A 245 0.98 -15.70 -8.02
CA LEU A 245 2.10 -14.75 -8.16
C LEU A 245 3.25 -15.12 -7.20
N GLN A 246 4.50 -15.05 -7.69
CA GLN A 246 5.73 -15.22 -6.89
C GLN A 246 6.38 -13.87 -6.53
#